data_AF-A0A661JFL1-F1
#
_entry.id   AF-A0A661JFL1-F1
#
_cell.length_a   1.000
_cell.length_b   1.000
_cell.length_c   1.000
_cell.angle_alpha   90.00
_cell.angle_beta   90.00
_cell.angle_gamma   90.00
#
_symmetry.space_group_name_H-M   'P 1'
#
loop_
_entity.id
_entity.type
_entity.pdbx_description
1 polymer ?
#
loop_
_entity_poly.entity_id
_entity_poly.type
_entity_poly.pdbx_seq_one_letter_code
_entity_poly.pdbx_strand_id
1 'polypeptide(L)'
;NLTTLLNSKIGEEGAGLMGAFSDFSINDIDRFIETYNGVFPGEVLKGFFDWVKPEKAAMMFMDMYFYGNEYKYASDAVFFWNTHSTRDLAGPAHRQYLWEIYYKNNLAKGKMKLFDKKVDLKNITVPFCNVAALFDHIVPFPNALSTAYLIGTPREDQTTIKIYGGHVRGVVNPHLYPVLEGFMRKHSGKKERKVNYSSAFQQGLSNPSHDAHAGSAA
;
A
#
# COMPACT_ATOMS: atom_id res chain seq x y z
N ASN A 1 8.25 18.56 12.53
CA ASN A 1 7.26 17.48 12.34
C ASN A 1 6.86 17.45 10.87
N LEU A 2 6.80 16.27 10.26
CA LEU A 2 6.36 16.04 8.88
C LEU A 2 5.50 14.77 8.85
N THR A 3 4.80 14.49 7.76
CA THR A 3 4.04 13.23 7.58
C THR A 3 4.17 12.71 6.17
N THR A 4 4.30 11.39 6.03
CA THR A 4 4.37 10.68 4.75
C THR A 4 3.33 9.57 4.73
N LEU A 5 2.61 9.45 3.62
CA LEU A 5 1.76 8.30 3.32
C LEU A 5 2.31 7.52 2.14
N LEU A 6 2.21 6.19 2.22
CA LEU A 6 2.70 5.26 1.21
C LEU A 6 1.52 4.40 0.75
N ASN A 7 1.07 4.59 -0.48
CA ASN A 7 -0.06 3.88 -1.09
C ASN A 7 -1.26 3.73 -0.14
N SER A 8 -1.58 4.80 0.59
CA SER A 8 -2.59 4.77 1.66
C SER A 8 -3.91 5.35 1.17
N LYS A 9 -5.01 4.68 1.54
CA LYS A 9 -6.36 5.17 1.31
C LYS A 9 -6.79 6.08 2.47
N ILE A 10 -7.24 7.30 2.16
CA ILE A 10 -7.93 8.18 3.13
C ILE A 10 -9.32 8.57 2.65
N GLY A 11 -9.48 8.81 1.34
CA GLY A 11 -10.77 9.01 0.70
C GLY A 11 -10.92 8.13 -0.55
N GLU A 12 -12.16 7.99 -0.99
CA GLU A 12 -12.55 7.21 -2.16
C GLU A 12 -13.61 7.97 -2.94
N GLU A 13 -13.38 8.14 -4.24
CA GLU A 13 -14.38 8.56 -5.20
C GLU A 13 -14.76 7.32 -6.03
N GLY A 14 -15.80 6.62 -5.58
CA GLY A 14 -16.26 5.35 -6.18
C GLY A 14 -15.71 4.11 -5.46
N ALA A 15 -16.61 3.27 -4.94
CA ALA A 15 -16.30 2.01 -4.29
C ALA A 15 -15.61 1.07 -5.30
N GLY A 16 -14.28 1.04 -5.29
CA GLY A 16 -13.51 0.08 -6.08
C GLY A 16 -13.78 -1.36 -5.62
N LEU A 17 -12.97 -2.31 -6.08
CA LEU A 17 -13.10 -3.73 -5.69
C LEU A 17 -13.15 -3.91 -4.16
N MET A 18 -12.34 -3.14 -3.43
CA MET A 18 -12.32 -3.17 -1.96
C MET A 18 -13.60 -2.62 -1.31
N GLY A 19 -14.27 -1.65 -1.93
CA GLY A 19 -15.53 -1.10 -1.44
C GLY A 19 -16.67 -2.11 -1.61
N ALA A 20 -16.81 -2.67 -2.81
CA ALA A 20 -17.77 -3.75 -3.07
C ALA A 20 -17.54 -4.96 -2.14
N PHE A 21 -16.27 -5.32 -1.93
CA PHE A 21 -15.93 -6.39 -1.00
C PHE A 21 -16.30 -6.07 0.45
N SER A 22 -16.07 -4.82 0.88
CA SER A 22 -16.46 -4.38 2.22
C SER A 22 -17.97 -4.43 2.42
N ASP A 23 -18.77 -4.12 1.40
CA ASP A 23 -20.24 -4.25 1.46
C ASP A 23 -20.69 -5.70 1.74
N PHE A 24 -19.98 -6.69 1.21
CA PHE A 24 -20.25 -8.10 1.51
C PHE A 24 -19.80 -8.47 2.92
N SER A 25 -18.59 -8.04 3.32
CA SER A 25 -18.00 -8.42 4.62
C SER A 25 -18.71 -7.77 5.81
N ILE A 26 -19.23 -6.56 5.66
CA ILE A 26 -19.78 -5.76 6.77
C ILE A 26 -21.01 -6.40 7.42
N ASN A 27 -21.76 -7.23 6.68
CA ASN A 27 -22.98 -7.87 7.20
C ASN A 27 -22.66 -9.08 8.09
N ASP A 28 -21.51 -9.73 7.88
CA ASP A 28 -21.14 -10.97 8.59
C ASP A 28 -19.93 -10.80 9.52
N ILE A 29 -19.27 -9.64 9.51
CA ILE A 29 -18.07 -9.39 10.33
C ILE A 29 -18.31 -9.62 11.82
N ASP A 30 -19.48 -9.25 12.33
CA ASP A 30 -19.84 -9.46 13.75
C ASP A 30 -19.90 -10.96 14.08
N ARG A 31 -20.45 -11.78 13.17
CA ARG A 31 -20.49 -13.24 13.32
C ARG A 31 -19.09 -13.85 13.32
N PHE A 32 -18.20 -13.39 12.44
CA PHE A 32 -16.81 -13.84 12.44
C PHE A 32 -16.12 -13.49 13.76
N ILE A 33 -16.25 -12.25 14.22
CA ILE A 33 -15.62 -11.79 15.47
C ILE A 33 -16.11 -12.61 16.66
N GLU A 34 -17.41 -12.87 16.75
CA GLU A 34 -18.00 -13.68 17.83
C GLU A 34 -17.52 -15.13 17.79
N THR A 35 -17.51 -15.74 16.60
CA THR A 35 -17.09 -17.14 16.41
C THR A 35 -15.62 -17.36 16.78
N TYR A 36 -14.78 -16.36 16.55
CA TYR A 36 -13.33 -16.41 16.80
C TYR A 36 -12.93 -15.62 18.06
N ASN A 37 -13.79 -15.60 19.09
CA ASN A 37 -13.48 -15.07 20.43
C ASN A 37 -12.98 -13.61 20.44
N GLY A 38 -13.54 -12.74 19.60
CA GLY A 38 -13.19 -11.32 19.53
C GLY A 38 -12.08 -11.00 18.52
N VAL A 39 -11.61 -11.99 17.77
CA VAL A 39 -10.54 -11.86 16.76
C VAL A 39 -11.12 -11.96 15.36
N PHE A 40 -10.56 -11.20 14.42
CA PHE A 40 -10.81 -11.42 13.00
C PHE A 40 -9.66 -12.29 12.43
N PRO A 41 -9.94 -13.50 11.89
CA PRO A 41 -8.91 -14.41 11.43
C PRO A 41 -8.10 -13.81 10.27
N GLY A 42 -6.78 -13.82 10.39
CA GLY A 42 -5.90 -13.31 9.35
C GLY A 42 -6.06 -14.07 8.03
N GLU A 43 -6.33 -15.38 8.07
CA GLU A 43 -6.49 -16.21 6.86
C GLU A 43 -7.70 -15.81 6.02
N VAL A 44 -8.77 -15.37 6.68
CA VAL A 44 -9.95 -14.82 5.99
C VAL A 44 -9.56 -13.52 5.27
N LEU A 45 -8.81 -12.65 5.93
CA LEU A 45 -8.29 -11.42 5.32
C LEU A 45 -7.32 -11.69 4.16
N LYS A 46 -6.42 -12.66 4.32
CA LYS A 46 -5.46 -13.08 3.29
C LYS A 46 -6.20 -13.55 2.04
N GLY A 47 -7.19 -14.43 2.22
CA GLY A 47 -8.03 -14.90 1.14
C GLY A 47 -8.60 -13.75 0.32
N PHE A 48 -9.09 -12.69 0.98
CA PHE A 48 -9.62 -11.52 0.28
C PHE A 48 -8.58 -10.78 -0.57
N PHE A 49 -7.38 -10.55 -0.04
CA PHE A 49 -6.33 -9.88 -0.82
C PHE A 49 -5.79 -10.75 -1.96
N ASP A 50 -5.83 -12.07 -1.84
CA ASP A 50 -5.47 -12.97 -2.95
C ASP A 50 -6.49 -12.84 -4.11
N TRP A 51 -7.78 -12.63 -3.79
CA TRP A 51 -8.85 -12.38 -4.77
C TRP A 51 -8.77 -11.02 -5.46
N VAL A 52 -7.93 -10.10 -4.98
CA VAL A 52 -7.76 -8.78 -5.61
C VAL A 52 -6.95 -8.88 -6.92
N LYS A 53 -6.16 -9.95 -7.11
CA LYS A 53 -5.49 -10.31 -8.39
C LYS A 53 -5.46 -11.83 -8.64
N PRO A 54 -6.60 -12.43 -8.99
CA PRO A 54 -6.67 -13.87 -9.23
C PRO A 54 -5.82 -14.29 -10.45
N GLU A 55 -5.61 -13.41 -11.43
CA GLU A 55 -4.78 -13.67 -12.60
C GLU A 55 -3.32 -13.93 -12.23
N LYS A 56 -2.80 -13.25 -11.20
CA LYS A 56 -1.41 -13.43 -10.77
C LYS A 56 -1.23 -14.74 -10.01
N ALA A 57 -2.22 -15.11 -9.18
CA ALA A 57 -2.24 -16.39 -8.51
C ALA A 57 -2.35 -17.56 -9.53
N ALA A 58 -3.21 -17.41 -10.55
CA ALA A 58 -3.33 -18.39 -11.62
C ALA A 58 -2.03 -18.52 -12.43
N MET A 59 -1.41 -17.42 -12.84
CA MET A 59 -0.12 -17.46 -13.55
C MET A 59 0.98 -18.11 -12.71
N MET A 60 1.05 -17.83 -11.40
CA MET A 60 1.98 -18.51 -10.50
C MET A 60 1.75 -20.01 -10.46
N PHE A 61 0.49 -20.45 -10.32
CA PHE A 61 0.15 -21.86 -10.34
C PHE A 61 0.55 -22.53 -11.65
N MET A 62 0.25 -21.88 -12.79
CA MET A 62 0.66 -22.37 -14.10
C MET A 62 2.18 -22.47 -14.23
N ASP A 63 2.93 -21.47 -13.77
CA ASP A 63 4.39 -21.46 -13.82
C ASP A 63 5.01 -22.57 -12.96
N MET A 64 4.44 -22.85 -11.79
CA MET A 64 4.88 -23.95 -10.93
C MET A 64 4.55 -25.31 -11.56
N TYR A 65 3.30 -25.49 -11.99
CA TYR A 65 2.80 -26.78 -12.46
C TYR A 65 3.37 -27.20 -13.81
N PHE A 66 3.44 -26.28 -14.78
CA PHE A 66 3.88 -26.60 -16.15
C PHE A 66 5.38 -26.42 -16.37
N TYR A 67 6.01 -25.49 -15.65
CA TYR A 67 7.41 -25.15 -15.88
C TYR A 67 8.33 -25.48 -14.70
N GLY A 68 7.80 -26.05 -13.60
CA GLY A 68 8.60 -26.45 -12.44
C GLY A 68 9.33 -25.28 -11.76
N ASN A 69 8.89 -24.04 -11.99
CA ASN A 69 9.57 -22.82 -11.56
C ASN A 69 9.36 -22.48 -10.07
N GLU A 70 9.25 -23.49 -9.20
CA GLU A 70 8.97 -23.31 -7.77
C GLU A 70 10.05 -22.45 -7.07
N TYR A 71 11.32 -22.65 -7.44
CA TYR A 71 12.47 -21.93 -6.87
C TYR A 71 12.46 -20.41 -7.16
N LYS A 72 11.89 -20.00 -8.31
CA LYS A 72 11.79 -18.59 -8.71
C LYS A 72 10.90 -17.80 -7.77
N TYR A 73 9.87 -18.43 -7.21
CA TYR A 73 8.95 -17.79 -6.26
C TYR A 73 9.39 -18.00 -4.81
N ALA A 74 10.00 -19.16 -4.49
CA ALA A 74 10.54 -19.43 -3.16
C ALA A 74 11.67 -18.46 -2.76
N SER A 75 12.45 -17.96 -3.73
CA SER A 75 13.50 -16.96 -3.51
C SER A 75 12.99 -15.50 -3.54
N ASP A 76 11.73 -15.26 -3.92
CA ASP A 76 11.15 -13.91 -3.90
C ASP A 76 10.70 -13.53 -2.48
N ALA A 77 11.42 -12.61 -1.86
CA ALA A 77 11.13 -12.12 -0.51
C ALA A 77 9.71 -11.54 -0.35
N VAL A 78 9.13 -10.93 -1.40
CA VAL A 78 7.76 -10.40 -1.37
C VAL A 78 6.76 -11.55 -1.37
N PHE A 79 7.03 -12.60 -2.13
CA PHE A 79 6.19 -13.80 -2.13
C PHE A 79 6.23 -14.51 -0.78
N PHE A 80 7.43 -14.69 -0.21
CA PHE A 80 7.60 -15.27 1.11
C PHE A 80 6.86 -14.46 2.19
N TRP A 81 7.02 -13.13 2.19
CA TRP A 81 6.30 -12.24 3.10
C TRP A 81 4.78 -12.39 2.95
N ASN A 82 4.24 -12.35 1.73
CA ASN A 82 2.79 -12.42 1.50
C ASN A 82 2.19 -13.75 1.97
N THR A 83 2.90 -14.86 1.74
CA THR A 83 2.41 -16.21 2.07
C THR A 83 2.54 -16.58 3.53
N HIS A 84 3.49 -15.98 4.27
CA HIS A 84 3.81 -16.37 5.66
C HIS A 84 3.53 -15.29 6.71
N SER A 85 3.08 -14.10 6.31
CA SER A 85 2.86 -12.98 7.23
C SER A 85 1.39 -12.72 7.55
N THR A 86 0.54 -13.74 7.43
CA THR A 86 -0.85 -13.65 7.87
C THR A 86 -0.91 -13.39 9.38
N ARG A 87 -1.62 -12.35 9.80
CA ARG A 87 -1.79 -11.98 11.20
C ARG A 87 -3.26 -11.76 11.53
N ASP A 88 -3.65 -12.25 12.68
CA ASP A 88 -4.96 -12.00 13.26
C ASP A 88 -5.10 -10.54 13.67
N LEU A 89 -6.33 -10.02 13.54
CA LEU A 89 -6.66 -8.65 13.90
C LEU A 89 -7.59 -8.61 15.10
N ALA A 90 -7.46 -7.56 15.93
CA ALA A 90 -8.45 -7.27 16.94
C ALA A 90 -9.80 -6.99 16.24
N GLY A 91 -10.78 -7.87 16.44
CA GLY A 91 -12.05 -7.86 15.72
C GLY A 91 -12.75 -6.50 15.75
N PRO A 92 -12.98 -5.90 16.94
CA PRO A 92 -13.62 -4.59 17.05
C PRO A 92 -12.91 -3.48 16.27
N ALA A 93 -11.56 -3.49 16.25
CA ALA A 93 -10.78 -2.50 15.51
C ALA A 93 -10.90 -2.70 13.99
N HIS A 94 -10.86 -3.96 13.51
CA HIS A 94 -11.05 -4.27 12.10
C HIS A 94 -12.46 -3.90 11.62
N ARG A 95 -13.48 -4.21 12.42
CA ARG A 95 -14.87 -3.82 12.16
C ARG A 95 -15.03 -2.30 12.06
N GLN A 96 -14.48 -1.55 13.02
CA GLN A 96 -14.52 -0.09 12.98
C GLN A 96 -13.83 0.44 11.72
N TYR A 97 -12.67 -0.13 11.35
CA TYR A 97 -11.94 0.25 10.15
C TYR A 97 -12.77 0.03 8.87
N LEU A 98 -13.38 -1.14 8.69
CA LEU A 98 -14.25 -1.40 7.53
C LEU A 98 -15.47 -0.48 7.53
N TRP A 99 -16.16 -0.35 8.67
CA TRP A 99 -17.38 0.46 8.75
C TRP A 99 -17.12 1.94 8.50
N GLU A 100 -16.13 2.52 9.19
CA GLU A 100 -15.87 3.95 9.15
C GLU A 100 -15.14 4.37 7.87
N ILE A 101 -14.17 3.58 7.38
CA ILE A 101 -13.29 4.02 6.29
C ILE A 101 -13.73 3.44 4.94
N TYR A 102 -14.10 2.16 4.86
CA TYR A 102 -14.51 1.57 3.58
C TYR A 102 -15.99 1.79 3.30
N TYR A 103 -16.87 1.49 4.25
CA TYR A 103 -18.30 1.51 4.02
C TYR A 103 -18.88 2.93 4.07
N LYS A 104 -18.72 3.63 5.20
CA LYS A 104 -19.28 4.98 5.37
C LYS A 104 -18.40 6.09 4.81
N ASN A 105 -17.11 5.84 4.61
CA ASN A 105 -16.11 6.83 4.22
C ASN A 105 -16.14 8.08 5.15
N ASN A 106 -16.38 7.84 6.45
CA ASN A 106 -16.54 8.85 7.48
C ASN A 106 -15.24 9.62 7.74
N LEU A 107 -14.07 9.00 7.52
CA LEU A 107 -12.78 9.68 7.67
C LEU A 107 -12.64 10.83 6.66
N ALA A 108 -12.85 10.56 5.36
CA ALA A 108 -12.80 11.60 4.32
C ALA A 108 -13.92 12.64 4.46
N LYS A 109 -15.11 12.22 4.93
CA LYS A 109 -16.23 13.12 5.20
C LYS A 109 -16.06 13.96 6.48
N GLY A 110 -14.99 13.73 7.26
CA GLY A 110 -14.78 14.38 8.55
C GLY A 110 -15.90 14.10 9.56
N LYS A 111 -16.45 12.88 9.55
CA LYS A 111 -17.52 12.42 10.45
C LYS A 111 -17.05 11.35 11.44
N MET A 112 -15.89 10.74 11.19
CA MET A 112 -15.34 9.68 12.03
C MET A 112 -15.00 10.20 13.43
N LYS A 113 -15.29 9.39 14.45
CA LYS A 113 -14.86 9.63 15.83
C LYS A 113 -13.92 8.52 16.29
N LEU A 114 -12.85 8.89 16.98
CA LEU A 114 -11.93 7.99 17.68
C LEU A 114 -11.76 8.47 19.11
N PHE A 115 -11.95 7.60 20.10
CA PHE A 115 -11.89 7.95 21.53
C PHE A 115 -12.76 9.18 21.86
N ASP A 116 -13.99 9.21 21.35
CA ASP A 116 -14.97 10.31 21.45
C ASP A 116 -14.56 11.65 20.83
N LYS A 117 -13.40 11.71 20.16
CA LYS A 117 -12.93 12.89 19.46
C LYS A 117 -13.22 12.78 17.98
N LYS A 118 -13.82 13.82 17.41
CA LYS A 118 -14.02 13.95 15.97
C LYS A 118 -12.66 14.05 15.29
N VAL A 119 -12.42 13.20 14.29
CA VAL A 119 -11.22 13.23 13.47
C VAL A 119 -11.45 14.25 12.36
N ASP A 120 -10.65 15.32 12.36
CA ASP A 120 -10.64 16.32 11.30
C ASP A 120 -9.24 16.36 10.65
N LEU A 121 -9.17 15.90 9.40
CA LEU A 121 -7.93 15.87 8.62
C LEU A 121 -7.38 17.27 8.36
N LYS A 122 -8.22 18.32 8.46
CA LYS A 122 -7.77 19.71 8.35
C LYS A 122 -6.82 20.13 9.48
N ASN A 123 -6.78 19.37 10.59
CA ASN A 123 -5.82 19.61 11.66
C ASN A 123 -4.40 19.11 11.31
N ILE A 124 -4.24 18.38 10.20
CA ILE A 124 -2.92 18.01 9.68
C ILE A 124 -2.40 19.21 8.89
N THR A 125 -1.50 19.99 9.50
CA THR A 125 -0.92 21.20 8.91
C THR A 125 0.60 21.13 8.72
N VAL A 126 1.19 19.95 8.93
CA VAL A 126 2.63 19.71 8.77
C VAL A 126 2.99 19.40 7.31
N PRO A 127 4.25 19.58 6.88
CA PRO A 127 4.69 19.16 5.55
C PRO A 127 4.30 17.72 5.25
N PHE A 128 3.68 17.52 4.09
CA PHE A 128 2.99 16.29 3.75
C PHE A 128 3.54 15.69 2.45
N CYS A 129 3.97 14.43 2.50
CA CYS A 129 4.39 13.67 1.32
C CYS A 129 3.43 12.52 1.05
N ASN A 130 2.89 12.44 -0.15
CA ASN A 130 2.07 11.33 -0.61
C ASN A 130 2.83 10.53 -1.66
N VAL A 131 3.10 9.26 -1.40
CA VAL A 131 3.68 8.35 -2.39
C VAL A 131 2.55 7.47 -2.93
N ALA A 132 2.35 7.52 -4.25
CA ALA A 132 1.29 6.78 -4.92
C ALA A 132 1.85 6.02 -6.14
N ALA A 133 1.62 4.70 -6.16
CA ALA A 133 2.02 3.83 -7.24
C ALA A 133 1.00 3.87 -8.39
N LEU A 134 1.50 3.99 -9.62
CA LEU A 134 0.66 4.21 -10.81
C LEU A 134 -0.22 3.00 -11.17
N PHE A 135 0.25 1.77 -10.91
CA PHE A 135 -0.46 0.52 -11.20
C PHE A 135 -0.92 -0.20 -9.93
N ASP A 136 -1.17 0.58 -8.88
CA ASP A 136 -1.80 0.09 -7.66
C ASP A 136 -3.29 -0.15 -7.90
N HIS A 137 -3.71 -1.37 -7.62
CA HIS A 137 -5.06 -1.88 -7.79
C HIS A 137 -5.74 -2.12 -6.43
N ILE A 138 -4.97 -2.12 -5.34
CA ILE A 138 -5.48 -2.18 -3.96
C ILE A 138 -5.91 -0.77 -3.54
N VAL A 139 -5.03 0.21 -3.77
CA VAL A 139 -5.32 1.63 -3.57
C VAL A 139 -5.11 2.36 -4.89
N PRO A 140 -6.16 2.53 -5.70
CA PRO A 140 -6.05 3.23 -6.98
C PRO A 140 -5.39 4.60 -6.83
N PHE A 141 -4.56 4.95 -7.80
CA PHE A 141 -3.81 6.20 -7.79
C PHE A 141 -4.67 7.46 -7.51
N PRO A 142 -5.88 7.63 -8.09
CA PRO A 142 -6.77 8.75 -7.74
C PRO A 142 -7.18 8.79 -6.26
N ASN A 143 -7.42 7.63 -5.65
CA ASN A 143 -7.79 7.54 -4.23
C ASN A 143 -6.63 7.96 -3.33
N ALA A 144 -5.40 7.56 -3.66
CA ALA A 144 -4.22 8.02 -2.94
C ALA A 144 -4.08 9.55 -3.05
N LEU A 145 -4.29 10.13 -4.25
CA LEU A 145 -4.21 11.59 -4.47
C LEU A 145 -5.28 12.39 -3.73
N SER A 146 -6.48 11.84 -3.56
CA SER A 146 -7.62 12.53 -2.92
C SER A 146 -7.26 13.09 -1.54
N THR A 147 -6.35 12.42 -0.81
CA THR A 147 -5.84 12.84 0.50
C THR A 147 -5.34 14.27 0.53
N ALA A 148 -4.64 14.70 -0.53
CA ALA A 148 -4.04 16.03 -0.59
C ALA A 148 -5.09 17.17 -0.51
N TYR A 149 -6.35 16.87 -0.85
CA TYR A 149 -7.48 17.79 -0.80
C TYR A 149 -8.26 17.74 0.53
N LEU A 150 -7.97 16.77 1.39
CA LEU A 150 -8.68 16.55 2.66
C LEU A 150 -7.92 17.13 3.87
N ILE A 151 -6.61 17.30 3.74
CA ILE A 151 -5.74 17.80 4.82
C ILE A 151 -5.64 19.33 4.84
N GLY A 152 -5.19 19.88 5.97
CA GLY A 152 -5.01 21.33 6.16
C GLY A 152 -3.62 21.86 5.78
N THR A 153 -2.69 20.99 5.39
CA THR A 153 -1.34 21.37 4.96
C THR A 153 -1.43 22.28 3.74
N PRO A 154 -0.78 23.47 3.74
CA PRO A 154 -0.72 24.35 2.58
C PRO A 154 -0.18 23.64 1.35
N ARG A 155 -0.64 24.01 0.14
CA ARG A 155 -0.34 23.27 -1.09
C ARG A 155 1.16 23.27 -1.42
N GLU A 156 1.86 24.34 -1.07
CA GLU A 156 3.31 24.53 -1.20
C GLU A 156 4.13 23.56 -0.33
N ASP A 157 3.54 23.07 0.77
CA ASP A 157 4.14 22.12 1.71
C ASP A 157 3.66 20.67 1.44
N GLN A 158 2.86 20.46 0.39
CA GLN A 158 2.46 19.15 -0.07
C GLN A 158 3.36 18.68 -1.22
N THR A 159 3.89 17.47 -1.10
CA THR A 159 4.64 16.77 -2.16
C THR A 159 3.89 15.50 -2.54
N THR A 160 3.73 15.25 -3.83
CA THR A 160 3.20 13.98 -4.34
C THR A 160 4.25 13.30 -5.21
N ILE A 161 4.70 12.12 -4.79
CA ILE A 161 5.63 11.28 -5.54
C ILE A 161 4.83 10.21 -6.26
N LYS A 162 4.95 10.18 -7.59
CA LYS A 162 4.38 9.13 -8.44
C LYS A 162 5.46 8.10 -8.70
N ILE A 163 5.17 6.82 -8.47
CA ILE A 163 6.14 5.74 -8.68
C ILE A 163 5.57 4.69 -9.63
N TYR A 164 6.42 4.21 -10.54
CA TYR A 164 6.06 3.11 -11.42
C TYR A 164 6.09 1.79 -10.62
N GLY A 165 4.99 1.04 -10.67
CA GLY A 165 4.85 -0.24 -9.98
C GLY A 165 3.44 -0.48 -9.45
N GLY A 166 3.24 -1.66 -8.85
CA GLY A 166 2.03 -2.00 -8.10
C GLY A 166 2.17 -1.70 -6.60
N HIS A 167 1.17 -2.10 -5.80
CA HIS A 167 1.07 -1.75 -4.37
C HIS A 167 2.37 -1.93 -3.57
N VAL A 168 2.94 -3.15 -3.54
CA VAL A 168 4.16 -3.42 -2.77
C VAL A 168 5.41 -2.94 -3.51
N ARG A 169 5.58 -3.33 -4.78
CA ARG A 169 6.79 -3.04 -5.57
C ARG A 169 6.96 -1.56 -5.94
N GLY A 170 5.91 -0.75 -5.82
CA GLY A 170 6.01 0.70 -5.92
C GLY A 170 6.65 1.33 -4.68
N VAL A 171 6.33 0.84 -3.49
CA VAL A 171 6.88 1.36 -2.22
C VAL A 171 8.23 0.74 -1.89
N VAL A 172 8.35 -0.58 -2.05
CA VAL A 172 9.62 -1.30 -1.91
C VAL A 172 10.39 -1.17 -3.21
N ASN A 173 10.85 0.05 -3.48
CA ASN A 173 11.52 0.44 -4.72
C ASN A 173 12.77 1.27 -4.40
N PRO A 174 13.98 0.82 -4.76
CA PRO A 174 15.21 1.58 -4.54
C PRO A 174 15.19 2.98 -5.16
N HIS A 175 14.44 3.21 -6.24
CA HIS A 175 14.32 4.51 -6.88
C HIS A 175 13.45 5.50 -6.08
N LEU A 176 12.57 5.02 -5.19
CA LEU A 176 11.75 5.88 -4.34
C LEU A 176 12.59 6.51 -3.21
N TYR A 177 13.51 5.75 -2.63
CA TYR A 177 14.17 6.13 -1.38
C TYR A 177 14.97 7.44 -1.46
N PRO A 178 15.76 7.73 -2.52
CA PRO A 178 16.47 9.00 -2.63
C PRO A 178 15.52 10.21 -2.71
N VAL A 179 14.37 10.06 -3.40
CA VAL A 179 13.37 11.13 -3.54
C VAL A 179 12.70 11.39 -2.19
N LEU A 180 12.28 10.32 -1.51
CA LEU A 180 11.68 10.41 -0.18
C LEU A 180 12.67 11.01 0.82
N GLU A 181 13.94 10.59 0.78
CA GLU A 181 14.98 11.16 1.63
C GLU A 181 15.19 12.66 1.36
N GLY A 182 15.18 13.09 0.09
CA GLY A 182 15.25 14.51 -0.26
C GLY A 182 14.12 15.32 0.39
N PHE A 183 12.89 14.82 0.33
CA PHE A 183 11.75 15.41 1.03
C PHE A 183 11.98 15.47 2.55
N MET A 184 12.40 14.35 3.16
CA MET A 184 12.63 14.27 4.60
C MET A 184 13.71 15.27 5.03
N ARG A 185 14.83 15.35 4.31
CA ARG A 185 15.94 16.26 4.60
C ARG A 185 15.51 17.73 4.55
N LYS A 186 14.77 18.11 3.51
CA LYS A 186 14.24 19.48 3.35
C LYS A 186 13.42 19.92 4.57
N HIS A 187 12.69 19.00 5.21
CA HIS A 187 11.76 19.32 6.30
C HIS A 187 12.21 18.86 7.69
N SER A 188 13.40 18.25 7.84
CA SER A 188 13.92 17.72 9.12
C SER A 188 14.81 18.71 9.90
N GLY A 189 15.04 19.92 9.39
CA GLY A 189 15.75 20.99 10.11
C GLY A 189 17.23 20.73 10.45
N LYS A 190 17.82 19.60 10.02
CA LYS A 190 19.24 19.27 10.24
C LYS A 190 20.08 19.69 9.03
N LYS A 191 21.17 20.44 9.28
CA LYS A 191 22.19 20.83 8.28
C LYS A 191 22.56 19.63 7.40
N GLU A 192 22.64 19.87 6.09
CA GLU A 192 22.98 18.88 5.07
C GLU A 192 24.22 18.06 5.46
N ARG A 193 24.01 16.78 5.80
CA ARG A 193 25.07 15.79 5.69
C ARG A 193 25.11 15.38 4.21
N LYS A 194 26.13 15.85 3.47
CA LYS A 194 26.37 15.42 2.07
C LYS A 194 26.51 13.89 2.07
N VAL A 195 25.50 13.19 1.57
CA VAL A 195 25.60 11.77 1.22
C VAL A 195 25.79 11.74 -0.29
N ASN A 196 26.89 11.15 -0.73
CA ASN A 196 27.28 11.13 -2.14
C ASN A 196 26.52 9.99 -2.85
N TYR A 197 25.41 10.31 -3.53
CA TYR A 197 24.60 9.34 -4.28
C TYR A 197 25.15 9.01 -5.68
N SER A 198 26.28 9.60 -6.08
CA SER A 198 26.79 9.51 -7.46
C SER A 198 27.21 8.10 -7.88
N SER A 199 27.58 7.21 -6.94
CA SER A 199 27.96 5.83 -7.27
C SER A 199 26.76 4.92 -7.53
N ALA A 200 25.62 5.13 -6.85
CA ALA A 200 24.44 4.27 -6.98
C ALA A 200 23.54 4.67 -8.17
N PHE A 201 23.49 5.96 -8.51
CA PHE A 201 22.61 6.47 -9.57
C PHE A 201 23.12 6.13 -10.98
N GLN A 202 24.45 6.09 -11.18
CA GLN A 202 25.04 5.72 -12.48
C GLN A 202 25.00 4.22 -12.75
N GLN A 203 25.12 3.35 -11.73
CA GLN A 203 25.04 1.90 -11.92
C GLN A 203 23.61 1.40 -12.20
N GLY A 204 22.58 2.10 -11.70
CA GLY A 204 21.17 1.69 -11.89
C GLY A 204 20.55 2.12 -13.21
N LEU A 205 21.12 3.11 -13.92
CA LEU A 205 20.63 3.58 -15.22
C LEU A 205 21.41 2.99 -16.41
N SER A 206 22.59 2.39 -16.17
CA SER A 206 23.46 1.85 -17.22
C SER A 206 23.40 0.33 -17.39
N ASN A 207 22.52 -0.39 -16.68
CA ASN A 207 22.43 -1.84 -16.81
C ASN A 207 21.03 -2.30 -17.25
N PRO A 208 20.75 -2.34 -18.58
CA PRO A 208 19.60 -3.03 -19.14
C PRO A 208 19.83 -4.54 -19.37
N SER A 209 20.81 -5.17 -18.71
CA SER A 209 21.15 -6.58 -18.94
C SER A 209 21.18 -7.41 -17.65
N HIS A 210 20.11 -8.19 -17.46
CA HIS A 210 20.10 -9.58 -16.99
C HIS A 210 18.65 -10.09 -17.06
N ASP A 211 18.25 -11.14 -17.77
CA ASP A 211 18.80 -11.89 -18.89
C ASP A 211 17.59 -12.57 -19.54
N ALA A 212 17.38 -12.31 -20.82
CA ALA A 212 16.70 -13.24 -21.69
C ALA A 212 17.73 -14.32 -22.02
N HIS A 213 17.69 -15.45 -21.33
CA HIS A 213 18.41 -16.64 -21.78
C HIS A 213 17.69 -17.23 -23.00
N ALA A 214 17.95 -16.62 -24.16
CA ALA A 214 17.96 -17.32 -25.43
C ALA A 214 19.30 -18.05 -25.54
N GLY A 215 19.33 -19.30 -25.07
CA GLY A 215 20.40 -20.24 -25.37
C GLY A 215 19.93 -21.16 -26.50
N SER A 216 20.46 -20.96 -27.71
CA SER A 216 20.40 -21.94 -28.78
C SER A 216 21.40 -23.06 -28.50
N ALA A 217 20.97 -24.31 -28.66
CA ALA A 217 21.83 -25.42 -29.06
C ALA A 217 20.94 -26.57 -29.58
N ALA A 218 21.18 -26.91 -30.85
CA ALA A 218 20.95 -28.18 -31.57
C ALA A 218 19.66 -28.98 -31.31
#